data_AF-A0A3D2UL88-F1
#
_entry.id   AF-A0A3D2UL88-F1
#
_cell.length_a   1.000
_cell.length_b   1.000
_cell.length_c   1.000
_cell.angle_alpha   90.00
_cell.angle_beta   90.00
_cell.angle_gamma   90.00
#
_symmetry.space_group_name_H-M   'P 1'
#
loop_
_entity.id
_entity.type
_entity.pdbx_description
1 polymer ?
#
loop_
_entity_poly.entity_id
_entity_poly.type
_entity_poly.pdbx_seq_one_letter_code
_entity_poly.pdbx_strand_id
1 'polypeptide(L)'
;MQNKIWFDEVLQLTKALMGISSISPNIEDENKCADAIRDLTLAPYQNGKQPDVLSGFWFTEDGRKNFACLLKSKKNSGKTIILMGHFDTVGVDDFSRYGNVQIAFQPKQLAEEMKKHFQ
;
A
#
# COMPACT_ATOMS: atom_id res chain seq x y z
N MET A 1 -22.46 11.86 4.05
CA MET A 1 -21.21 12.64 3.91
C MET A 1 -19.99 11.93 4.50
N GLN A 2 -20.11 11.20 5.61
CA GLN A 2 -18.99 10.48 6.26
C GLN A 2 -18.35 9.37 5.38
N ASN A 3 -19.14 8.65 4.57
CA ASN A 3 -18.63 7.58 3.69
C ASN A 3 -17.78 8.08 2.51
N LYS A 4 -17.95 9.34 2.08
CA LYS A 4 -17.23 9.88 0.91
C LYS A 4 -15.76 10.19 1.24
N ILE A 5 -15.50 10.65 2.46
CA ILE A 5 -14.16 10.98 2.96
C ILE A 5 -13.27 9.72 2.99
N TRP A 6 -13.78 8.62 3.55
CA TRP A 6 -13.04 7.35 3.62
C TRP A 6 -12.73 6.79 2.23
N PHE A 7 -13.68 6.85 1.28
CA PHE A 7 -13.44 6.37 -0.08
C PHE A 7 -12.37 7.18 -0.80
N ASP A 8 -12.40 8.51 -0.67
CA ASP A 8 -11.41 9.38 -1.31
C ASP A 8 -10.01 9.15 -0.72
N GLU A 9 -9.89 8.98 0.60
CA GLU A 9 -8.64 8.64 1.28
C GLU A 9 -8.08 7.28 0.82
N VAL A 10 -8.91 6.24 0.83
CA VAL A 10 -8.51 4.91 0.35
C VAL A 10 -8.07 4.96 -1.10
N LEU A 11 -8.80 5.69 -1.96
CA LEU A 11 -8.44 5.85 -3.36
C LEU A 11 -7.09 6.57 -3.54
N GLN A 12 -6.77 7.58 -2.71
CA GLN A 12 -5.45 8.22 -2.75
C GLN A 12 -4.35 7.26 -2.29
N LEU A 13 -4.56 6.51 -1.21
CA LEU A 13 -3.61 5.51 -0.73
C LEU A 13 -3.36 4.44 -1.80
N THR A 14 -4.41 3.92 -2.42
CA THR A 14 -4.30 2.95 -3.51
C THR A 14 -3.51 3.53 -4.68
N LYS A 15 -3.79 4.77 -5.10
CA LYS A 15 -3.05 5.42 -6.20
C LYS A 15 -1.58 5.62 -5.86
N ALA A 16 -1.26 5.98 -4.61
CA ALA A 16 0.11 6.15 -4.16
C ALA A 16 0.88 4.83 -4.20
N LEU A 17 0.30 3.75 -3.66
CA LEU A 17 0.92 2.43 -3.64
C LEU A 17 1.03 1.81 -5.04
N MET A 18 0.02 1.95 -5.90
CA MET A 18 0.08 1.53 -7.30
C MET A 18 1.17 2.25 -8.08
N GLY A 19 1.59 3.44 -7.66
CA GLY A 19 2.70 4.17 -8.28
C GLY A 19 4.07 3.56 -8.03
N ILE A 20 4.17 2.54 -7.17
CA ILE A 20 5.41 1.87 -6.79
C ILE A 20 5.49 0.54 -7.53
N SER A 21 6.61 0.32 -8.22
CA SER A 21 6.85 -0.91 -9.01
C SER A 21 7.22 -2.12 -8.14
N SER A 22 6.36 -2.47 -7.18
CA SER A 22 6.54 -3.60 -6.26
C SER A 22 6.31 -4.95 -6.96
N ILE A 23 7.04 -5.22 -8.04
CA ILE A 23 6.94 -6.47 -8.80
C ILE A 23 7.90 -7.50 -8.22
N SER A 24 7.38 -8.65 -7.82
CA SER A 24 8.20 -9.78 -7.40
C SER A 24 8.98 -10.38 -8.58
N PRO A 25 10.27 -10.75 -8.44
CA PRO A 25 11.04 -10.85 -7.19
C PRO A 25 11.97 -9.66 -6.91
N ASN A 26 11.64 -8.43 -7.33
CA ASN A 26 12.51 -7.27 -7.11
C ASN A 26 12.47 -6.78 -5.65
N ILE A 27 13.40 -7.29 -4.84
CA ILE A 27 13.53 -6.96 -3.41
C ILE A 27 13.67 -5.45 -3.16
N GLU A 28 14.37 -4.70 -4.02
CA GLU A 28 14.58 -3.27 -3.82
C GLU A 28 13.27 -2.50 -3.92
N ASP A 29 12.48 -2.76 -4.98
CA ASP A 29 11.24 -2.06 -5.20
C ASP A 29 10.13 -2.52 -4.24
N GLU A 30 10.11 -3.79 -3.87
CA GLU A 30 9.26 -4.31 -2.78
C GLU A 30 9.59 -3.60 -1.46
N ASN A 31 10.87 -3.40 -1.15
CA ASN A 31 11.29 -2.68 0.06
C ASN A 31 10.90 -1.20 0.04
N LYS A 32 10.92 -0.54 -1.13
CA LYS A 32 10.40 0.83 -1.30
C LYS A 32 8.90 0.88 -1.01
N CYS A 33 8.13 -0.11 -1.47
CA CYS A 33 6.70 -0.22 -1.17
C CYS A 33 6.45 -0.41 0.34
N ALA A 34 7.24 -1.26 1.00
CA ALA A 34 7.16 -1.46 2.43
C ALA A 34 7.46 -0.17 3.24
N ASP A 35 8.44 0.63 2.81
CA ASP A 35 8.71 1.94 3.43
C ASP A 35 7.53 2.92 3.23
N ALA A 36 6.93 2.96 2.04
CA ALA A 36 5.76 3.79 1.78
C ALA A 36 4.55 3.39 2.64
N ILE A 37 4.30 2.09 2.79
CA ILE A 37 3.22 1.57 3.66
C ILE A 37 3.46 1.99 5.11
N ARG A 38 4.70 1.88 5.62
CA ARG A 38 5.06 2.38 6.95
C ARG A 38 4.70 3.86 7.09
N ASP A 39 5.18 4.69 6.17
CA ASP A 39 5.05 6.14 6.27
C ASP A 39 3.58 6.58 6.19
N LEU A 40 2.81 6.00 5.27
CA LEU A 40 1.37 6.25 5.14
C LEU A 40 0.59 5.79 6.38
N THR A 41 0.96 4.63 6.95
CA THR A 41 0.30 4.10 8.16
C THR A 41 0.59 4.95 9.39
N LEU A 42 1.81 5.46 9.52
CA LEU A 42 2.26 6.20 10.70
C LEU A 42 1.96 7.70 10.63
N ALA A 43 1.77 8.28 9.43
CA ALA A 43 1.51 9.71 9.23
C ALA A 43 0.42 10.30 10.16
N PRO A 44 -0.74 9.64 10.41
CA PRO A 44 -1.76 10.15 11.32
C PRO A 44 -1.31 10.23 12.80
N TYR A 45 -0.26 9.49 13.18
CA TYR A 45 0.18 9.31 14.56
C TYR A 45 1.44 10.13 14.91
N GLN A 46 2.03 10.85 13.96
CA GLN A 46 3.27 11.62 14.15
C GLN A 46 3.11 12.84 15.09
N ASN A 47 1.89 13.35 15.29
CA ASN A 47 1.62 14.60 16.03
C ASN A 47 1.24 14.41 17.51
N GLY A 48 1.60 13.29 18.14
CA GLY A 48 1.60 13.15 19.60
C GLY A 48 0.23 13.03 20.29
N LYS A 49 -0.88 12.94 19.54
CA LYS A 49 -2.16 12.51 20.10
C LYS A 49 -2.25 11.00 19.97
N GLN A 50 -2.23 10.31 21.11
CA GLN A 50 -2.55 8.89 21.26
C GLN A 50 -3.52 8.40 20.19
N PRO A 51 -3.31 7.18 19.66
CA PRO A 51 -2.84 5.99 20.38
C PRO A 51 -1.35 5.65 20.28
N ASP A 52 -0.88 4.83 21.24
CA ASP A 52 0.44 4.18 21.21
C ASP A 52 0.47 3.18 20.05
N VAL A 53 1.03 3.61 18.92
CA VAL A 53 1.30 2.73 17.78
C VAL A 53 2.71 2.17 17.96
N LEU A 54 2.79 0.85 18.13
CA LEU A 54 4.06 0.14 18.04
C LEU A 54 4.22 -0.35 16.61
N SER A 55 5.38 -0.14 16.00
CA SER A 55 5.61 -0.54 14.62
C SER A 55 7.05 -0.97 14.40
N GLY A 56 7.26 -1.87 13.44
CA GLY A 56 8.58 -2.31 13.06
C GLY A 56 8.56 -3.10 11.76
N PHE A 57 9.76 -3.32 11.21
CA PHE A 57 9.96 -4.28 10.14
C PHE A 57 10.45 -5.60 10.72
N TRP A 58 9.99 -6.69 10.14
CA TRP A 58 10.70 -7.96 10.16
C TRP A 58 11.14 -8.30 8.73
N PHE A 59 12.18 -9.14 8.60
CA PHE A 59 12.82 -9.40 7.32
C PHE A 59 12.70 -10.88 6.95
N THR A 60 12.48 -11.17 5.68
CA THR A 60 12.65 -12.53 5.11
C THR A 60 14.13 -12.89 5.03
N GLU A 61 14.44 -14.16 4.77
CA GLU A 61 15.82 -14.64 4.60
C GLU A 61 16.58 -13.91 3.50
N ASP A 62 15.88 -13.48 2.44
CA ASP A 62 16.46 -12.72 1.33
C ASP A 62 16.36 -11.19 1.50
N GLY A 63 15.95 -10.72 2.68
CA GLY A 63 16.03 -9.29 3.04
C GLY A 63 14.83 -8.44 2.63
N ARG A 64 13.69 -9.04 2.26
CA ARG A 64 12.43 -8.28 2.08
C ARG A 64 11.89 -7.81 3.41
N LYS A 65 11.49 -6.54 3.45
CA LYS A 65 10.83 -5.87 4.57
C LYS A 65 9.37 -6.27 4.63
N ASN A 66 8.93 -6.72 5.80
CA ASN A 66 7.52 -6.87 6.13
C ASN A 66 7.17 -5.89 7.25
N PHE A 67 6.24 -5.00 6.97
CA PHE A 67 5.80 -4.00 7.94
C PHE A 67 4.72 -4.58 8.87
N ALA A 68 4.89 -4.39 10.17
CA ALA A 68 3.87 -4.69 11.17
C ALA A 68 3.63 -3.45 12.04
N CYS A 69 2.37 -3.20 12.37
CA CYS A 69 1.99 -2.21 13.37
C CYS A 69 0.92 -2.76 14.31
N LEU A 70 0.98 -2.33 15.57
CA LEU A 70 0.03 -2.65 16.61
C LEU A 70 -0.54 -1.35 17.16
N LEU A 71 -1.83 -1.18 16.93
CA LEU A 71 -2.63 -0.16 17.57
C LEU A 71 -3.15 -0.68 18.91
N LYS A 72 -2.67 -0.12 20.03
CA LYS A 72 -3.18 -0.51 21.35
C LYS A 72 -4.57 0.07 21.61
N SER A 73 -5.50 -0.80 21.99
CA SER A 73 -6.82 -0.40 22.48
C SER A 73 -6.71 0.36 23.80
N LYS A 74 -7.54 1.39 23.96
CA LYS A 74 -7.70 2.11 25.24
C LYS A 74 -8.33 1.23 26.34
N LYS A 75 -8.98 0.13 25.95
CA LYS A 75 -9.54 -0.87 26.86
C LYS A 75 -8.80 -2.18 26.70
N ASN A 76 -8.19 -2.68 27.77
CA ASN A 76 -7.52 -3.97 27.77
C ASN A 76 -8.56 -5.10 27.81
N SER A 77 -8.86 -5.71 26.66
CA SER A 77 -9.76 -6.86 26.54
C SER A 77 -9.04 -8.20 26.44
N GLY A 78 -7.70 -8.21 26.38
CA GLY A 78 -6.90 -9.42 26.10
C GLY A 78 -7.15 -10.04 24.72
N LYS A 79 -7.79 -9.31 23.79
CA LYS A 79 -8.12 -9.77 22.44
C LYS A 79 -7.35 -8.94 21.41
N THR A 80 -6.88 -9.59 20.36
CA THR A 80 -6.16 -8.96 19.25
C THR A 80 -6.84 -9.31 17.94
N ILE A 81 -7.08 -8.31 17.11
CA ILE A 81 -7.50 -8.51 15.71
C ILE A 81 -6.24 -8.37 14.86
N ILE A 82 -6.00 -9.36 14.00
CA ILE A 82 -4.88 -9.37 13.07
C ILE A 82 -5.44 -9.12 11.68
N LEU A 83 -4.94 -8.08 11.01
CA LEU A 83 -5.20 -7.81 9.60
C LEU A 83 -3.90 -8.04 8.84
N MET A 84 -3.95 -8.89 7.81
CA MET A 84 -2.79 -9.26 6.99
C MET A 84 -3.12 -9.06 5.52
N GLY A 85 -2.12 -8.65 4.76
CA GLY A 85 -2.17 -8.52 3.31
C GLY A 85 -0.75 -8.62 2.75
N HIS A 86 -0.66 -8.68 1.43
CA HIS A 86 0.59 -8.60 0.69
C HIS A 86 0.56 -7.34 -0.20
N PHE A 87 1.72 -6.80 -0.54
CA PHE A 87 1.85 -5.56 -1.30
C PHE A 87 2.68 -5.72 -2.57
N ASP A 88 3.24 -6.91 -2.78
CA ASP A 88 3.88 -7.29 -4.02
C ASP A 88 2.84 -7.63 -5.09
N THR A 89 3.27 -7.48 -6.34
CA THR A 89 2.50 -7.81 -7.53
C THR A 89 3.31 -8.74 -8.42
N VAL A 90 2.59 -9.52 -9.24
CA VAL A 90 3.20 -10.29 -10.31
C VAL A 90 3.29 -9.44 -11.58
N GLY A 91 4.10 -9.91 -12.55
CA GLY A 91 4.45 -9.20 -13.78
C GLY A 91 3.35 -8.36 -14.42
N VAL A 92 3.74 -7.22 -14.98
CA VAL A 92 2.86 -6.18 -15.53
C VAL A 92 2.90 -6.12 -17.06
N ASP A 93 3.51 -7.11 -17.71
CA ASP A 93 3.78 -7.10 -19.15
C ASP A 93 2.50 -6.99 -19.99
N ASP A 94 1.37 -7.49 -19.49
CA ASP A 94 0.06 -7.36 -20.13
C ASP A 94 -0.38 -5.91 -20.31
N PHE A 95 0.17 -4.95 -19.56
CA PHE A 95 -0.12 -3.53 -19.73
C PHE A 95 0.60 -2.92 -20.95
N SER A 96 1.55 -3.62 -21.56
CA SER A 96 2.17 -3.23 -22.84
C SER A 96 1.15 -3.05 -23.98
N ARG A 97 -0.02 -3.71 -23.89
CA ARG A 97 -1.14 -3.52 -24.83
C ARG A 97 -1.65 -2.08 -24.89
N TYR A 98 -1.37 -1.27 -23.87
CA TYR A 98 -1.70 0.15 -23.81
C TYR A 98 -0.51 1.04 -24.23
N GLY A 99 0.47 0.48 -24.94
CA GLY A 99 1.60 1.19 -25.58
C GLY A 99 2.88 1.23 -24.76
N ASN A 100 2.81 1.22 -23.43
CA ASN A 100 4.00 1.20 -22.56
C ASN A 100 3.70 0.49 -21.25
N VAL A 101 4.52 -0.50 -20.88
CA VAL A 101 4.41 -1.25 -19.61
C VAL A 101 4.38 -0.35 -18.36
N GLN A 102 5.04 0.81 -18.41
CA GLN A 102 5.09 1.79 -17.31
C GLN A 102 3.72 2.36 -16.94
N ILE A 103 2.72 2.26 -17.83
CA ILE A 103 1.34 2.69 -17.55
C ILE A 103 0.73 1.92 -16.37
N ALA A 104 1.21 0.70 -16.08
CA ALA A 104 0.79 -0.09 -14.93
C ALA A 104 0.94 0.66 -13.59
N PHE A 105 1.93 1.55 -13.50
CA PHE A 105 2.23 2.37 -12.32
C PHE A 105 1.66 3.78 -12.39
N GLN A 106 0.78 4.04 -13.34
CA GLN A 106 0.20 5.36 -13.58
C GLN A 106 -1.32 5.26 -13.48
N PRO A 107 -1.88 5.02 -12.27
CA PRO A 107 -3.26 4.58 -12.08
C PRO A 107 -4.30 5.51 -12.70
N LYS A 108 -4.03 6.83 -12.73
CA LYS A 108 -4.90 7.80 -13.42
C LYS A 108 -4.87 7.60 -14.94
N GLN A 109 -3.68 7.52 -15.53
CA GLN A 109 -3.52 7.37 -16.98
C GLN A 109 -4.03 6.00 -17.44
N LEU A 110 -3.70 4.94 -16.70
CA LEU A 110 -4.20 3.60 -16.95
C LEU A 110 -5.73 3.55 -16.96
N ALA A 111 -6.38 4.18 -15.98
CA ALA A 111 -7.84 4.21 -15.92
C ALA A 111 -8.46 4.93 -17.13
N GLU A 112 -7.87 6.04 -17.59
CA GLU A 112 -8.33 6.74 -18.79
C GLU A 112 -8.11 5.91 -20.06
N GLU A 113 -6.99 5.20 -20.16
CA GLU A 113 -6.71 4.36 -21.33
C GLU A 113 -7.65 3.16 -21.39
N MET A 114 -7.86 2.48 -20.26
CA MET A 114 -8.80 1.37 -20.16
C MET A 114 -10.21 1.77 -20.59
N LYS A 115 -10.71 2.95 -20.21
CA LYS A 115 -12.05 3.42 -20.61
C LYS A 115 -12.26 3.48 -22.12
N LYS A 116 -11.22 3.74 -22.91
CA LYS A 116 -11.30 3.77 -24.39
C LYS A 116 -11.59 2.40 -24.99
N HIS A 117 -11.28 1.32 -24.28
CA HIS A 117 -11.44 -0.06 -24.74
C HIS A 117 -12.74 -0.73 -24.25
N PHE A 118 -13.49 -0.07 -23.37
CA PHE A 118 -14.77 -0.57 -22.83
C PHE A 118 -16.01 0.17 -23.38
N GLN A 119 -15.85 0.92 -24.48
CA GLN A 119 -16.96 1.49 -25.26
C GLN A 119 -17.34 0.56 -26.41
#